data_AF-A0AAW0XIU3-F1
#
_entry.id   AF-A0AAW0XIU3-F1
#
_cell.length_a   1.000
_cell.length_b   1.000
_cell.length_c   1.000
_cell.angle_alpha   90.00
_cell.angle_beta   90.00
_cell.angle_gamma   90.00
#
_symmetry.space_group_name_H-M   'P 1'
#
loop_
_entity.id
_entity.type
_entity.pdbx_description
1 polymer ?
#
loop_
_entity_poly.entity_id
_entity_poly.type
_entity_poly.pdbx_seq_one_letter_code
_entity_poly.pdbx_strand_id
1 'polypeptide(L)'
;MAEDREILREVWDGRVPVCVQLASEDCSTLSAPDPYYLMIPRLSYFPLVMDKVRKHFLRFTAQELQDAEMWLESDGTPLKWHYPVGVLFDLQCGGSALPWCLTAHFSHFPEQDLIRCQTREVVESHFMSSLKEADGLKHRGQIITNMQGKDHKQLWMGLCNGLSNLWKWGDRVVIQGIEAPQDTPLQWLSEHLSHPDNFLHICYITAQT
;
A
#
# COMPACT_ATOMS: atom_id res chain seq x y z
N MET A 1 -24.13 -13.14 4.77
CA MET A 1 -24.51 -12.52 3.48
C MET A 1 -24.67 -11.00 3.55
N ALA A 2 -25.48 -10.44 4.46
CA ALA A 2 -25.59 -8.97 4.61
C ALA A 2 -24.36 -8.37 5.33
N GLU A 3 -23.92 -9.03 6.41
CA GLU A 3 -22.73 -8.66 7.20
C GLU A 3 -21.44 -8.73 6.35
N ASP A 4 -21.28 -9.76 5.50
CA ASP A 4 -20.10 -9.89 4.62
C ASP A 4 -19.96 -8.73 3.62
N ARG A 5 -21.09 -8.20 3.12
CA ARG A 5 -21.09 -7.03 2.21
C ARG A 5 -20.76 -5.73 2.94
N GLU A 6 -21.14 -5.64 4.21
CA GLU A 6 -20.79 -4.51 5.07
C GLU A 6 -19.28 -4.48 5.30
N ILE A 7 -18.65 -5.62 5.58
CA ILE A 7 -17.20 -5.73 5.72
C ILE A 7 -16.47 -5.25 4.47
N LEU A 8 -16.88 -5.74 3.28
CA LEU A 8 -16.29 -5.32 2.01
C LEU A 8 -16.42 -3.80 1.78
N ARG A 9 -17.56 -3.22 2.21
CA ARG A 9 -17.78 -1.78 2.13
C ARG A 9 -16.88 -1.01 3.08
N GLU A 10 -16.75 -1.45 4.33
CA GLU A 10 -15.86 -0.82 5.32
C GLU A 10 -14.39 -0.85 4.84
N VAL A 11 -13.96 -1.99 4.28
CA VAL A 11 -12.62 -2.12 3.67
C VAL A 11 -12.44 -1.13 2.52
N TRP A 12 -13.45 -0.98 1.65
CA TRP A 12 -13.43 -0.05 0.52
C TRP A 12 -13.46 1.43 0.94
N ASP A 13 -14.25 1.74 1.96
CA ASP A 13 -14.42 3.10 2.47
C ASP A 13 -13.31 3.52 3.44
N GLY A 14 -12.42 2.59 3.82
CA GLY A 14 -11.25 2.86 4.65
C GLY A 14 -10.37 4.02 4.14
N ARG A 15 -9.97 4.91 5.05
CA ARG A 15 -9.12 6.07 4.76
C ARG A 15 -7.94 6.16 5.72
N VAL A 16 -6.86 6.82 5.27
CA VAL A 16 -5.71 7.22 6.08
C VAL A 16 -5.64 8.75 6.09
N PRO A 17 -5.64 9.42 7.26
CA PRO A 17 -5.36 10.84 7.34
C PRO A 17 -3.85 11.06 7.13
N VAL A 18 -3.51 11.82 6.09
CA VAL A 18 -2.13 12.07 5.67
C VAL A 18 -1.82 13.56 5.78
N CYS A 19 -0.64 13.87 6.30
CA CYS A 19 -0.04 15.20 6.31
C CYS A 19 1.20 15.18 5.43
N VAL A 20 1.18 15.88 4.30
CA VAL A 20 2.34 15.98 3.42
C VAL A 20 3.05 17.32 3.61
N GLN A 21 4.37 17.31 3.71
CA GLN A 21 5.23 18.49 3.78
C GLN A 21 6.21 18.50 2.62
N LEU A 22 6.66 19.68 2.18
CA LEU A 22 7.71 19.78 1.17
C LEU A 22 9.08 19.58 1.81
N ALA A 23 9.94 18.80 1.17
CA ALA A 23 11.33 18.66 1.55
C ALA A 23 12.04 20.03 1.56
N SER A 24 12.82 20.29 2.61
CA SER A 24 13.45 21.60 2.82
C SER A 24 14.42 21.98 1.70
N GLU A 25 15.09 20.99 1.14
CA GLU A 25 16.04 21.09 0.04
C GLU A 25 15.38 21.43 -1.30
N ASP A 26 14.09 21.10 -1.46
CA ASP A 26 13.31 21.39 -2.67
C ASP A 26 12.55 22.71 -2.58
N CYS A 27 12.56 23.36 -1.41
CA CYS A 27 11.90 24.64 -1.18
C CYS A 27 12.77 25.80 -1.67
N SER A 28 12.28 26.54 -2.68
CA SER A 28 12.97 27.72 -3.24
C SER A 28 12.56 29.04 -2.57
N THR A 29 11.57 29.01 -1.68
CA THR A 29 11.07 30.20 -0.97
C THR A 29 11.72 30.41 0.40
N LEU A 30 11.73 31.66 0.87
CA LEU A 30 12.28 32.04 2.19
C LEU A 30 11.57 31.39 3.38
N SER A 31 10.29 31.05 3.21
CA SER A 31 9.48 30.35 4.21
C SER A 31 9.01 29.02 3.63
N ALA A 32 8.96 27.98 4.47
CA ALA A 32 8.38 26.69 4.09
C ALA A 32 6.89 26.86 3.75
N PRO A 33 6.37 26.10 2.76
CA PRO A 33 4.94 26.10 2.44
C PRO A 33 4.11 25.44 3.54
N ASP A 34 2.83 25.81 3.60
CA ASP A 34 1.88 25.15 4.49
C ASP A 34 1.77 23.64 4.14
N PRO A 35 1.76 22.76 5.15
CA PRO A 35 1.51 21.33 4.95
C PRO A 35 0.15 21.07 4.29
N TYR A 36 0.09 20.01 3.48
CA TYR A 36 -1.14 19.61 2.79
C TYR A 36 -1.77 18.39 3.47
N TYR A 37 -3.01 18.55 3.97
CA TYR A 37 -3.75 17.49 4.66
C TYR A 37 -4.81 16.87 3.76
N LEU A 38 -4.93 15.54 3.78
CA LEU A 38 -5.94 14.82 3.00
C LEU A 38 -6.28 13.44 3.60
N MET A 39 -7.51 12.99 3.36
CA MET A 39 -7.94 11.62 3.64
C MET A 39 -7.74 10.77 2.38
N ILE A 40 -6.83 9.80 2.43
CA ILE A 40 -6.49 8.97 1.27
C ILE A 40 -7.15 7.58 1.39
N PRO A 41 -7.79 7.05 0.35
CA PRO A 41 -8.27 5.66 0.33
C PRO A 41 -7.15 4.67 0.55
N ARG A 42 -7.32 3.76 1.54
CA ARG A 42 -6.34 2.70 1.86
C ARG A 42 -6.01 1.84 0.64
N LEU A 43 -7.02 1.53 -0.17
CA LEU A 43 -6.91 0.63 -1.31
C LEU A 43 -6.35 1.30 -2.58
N SER A 44 -6.04 2.60 -2.55
CA SER A 44 -5.49 3.32 -3.70
C SER A 44 -3.96 3.26 -3.71
N TYR A 45 -3.37 3.72 -4.80
CA TYR A 45 -1.92 3.99 -4.94
C TYR A 45 -1.67 5.50 -4.91
N PHE A 46 -0.51 5.91 -4.39
CA PHE A 46 -0.15 7.33 -4.26
C PHE A 46 -0.20 8.14 -5.56
N PRO A 47 0.33 7.65 -6.71
CA PRO A 47 0.31 8.44 -7.95
C PRO A 47 -1.11 8.76 -8.45
N LEU A 48 -2.13 8.01 -8.03
CA LEU A 48 -3.51 8.24 -8.45
C LEU A 48 -4.22 9.38 -7.69
N VAL A 49 -3.68 9.74 -6.51
CA VAL A 49 -4.36 10.62 -5.52
C VAL A 49 -3.55 11.85 -5.14
N MET A 50 -2.34 12.00 -5.67
CA MET A 50 -1.40 13.05 -5.28
C MET A 50 -1.34 14.26 -6.21
N ASP A 51 -2.16 14.32 -7.27
CA ASP A 51 -2.15 15.42 -8.25
C ASP A 51 -2.31 16.82 -7.61
N LYS A 52 -3.20 16.94 -6.62
CA LYS A 52 -3.44 18.19 -5.89
C LYS A 52 -2.27 18.58 -5.00
N VAL A 53 -1.67 17.60 -4.33
CA VAL A 53 -0.50 17.78 -3.45
C VAL A 53 0.70 18.22 -4.29
N ARG A 54 0.95 17.53 -5.42
CA ARG A 54 1.98 17.92 -6.39
C ARG A 54 1.79 19.35 -6.86
N LYS A 55 0.58 19.71 -7.31
CA LYS A 55 0.28 21.07 -7.79
C LYS A 55 0.45 22.15 -6.72
N HIS A 56 0.15 21.84 -5.46
CA HIS A 56 0.36 22.75 -4.33
C HIS A 56 1.84 23.05 -4.14
N PHE A 57 2.67 22.02 -4.02
CA PHE A 57 4.09 22.20 -3.69
C PHE A 57 4.96 22.70 -4.85
N LEU A 58 4.63 22.38 -6.09
CA LEU A 58 5.36 22.90 -7.27
C LEU A 58 5.42 24.43 -7.34
N ARG A 59 4.50 25.14 -6.66
CA ARG A 59 4.50 26.61 -6.58
C ARG A 59 5.65 27.17 -5.74
N PHE A 60 6.32 26.30 -4.97
CA PHE A 60 7.38 26.63 -4.03
C PHE A 60 8.71 25.96 -4.40
N THR A 61 8.78 25.23 -5.52
CA THR A 61 10.01 24.58 -6.00
C THR A 61 10.70 25.43 -7.05
N ALA A 62 11.97 25.13 -7.35
CA ALA A 62 12.70 25.80 -8.43
C ALA A 62 12.13 25.44 -9.82
N GLN A 63 12.39 26.29 -10.83
CA GLN A 63 11.90 26.07 -12.20
C GLN A 63 12.39 24.75 -12.80
N GLU A 64 13.59 24.31 -12.42
CA GLU A 64 14.22 23.06 -12.88
C GLU A 64 13.48 21.80 -12.39
N LEU A 65 12.71 21.92 -11.28
CA LEU A 65 11.98 20.82 -10.66
C LEU A 65 10.51 20.75 -11.11
N GLN A 66 10.06 21.63 -12.01
CA GLN A 66 8.65 21.69 -12.43
C GLN A 66 8.18 20.41 -13.16
N ASP A 67 9.07 19.85 -13.97
CA ASP A 67 8.85 18.60 -14.70
C ASP A 67 9.37 17.37 -13.93
N ALA A 68 9.88 17.57 -12.71
CA ALA A 68 10.38 16.47 -11.91
C ALA A 68 9.24 15.58 -11.40
N GLU A 69 9.58 14.30 -11.26
CA GLU A 69 8.72 13.29 -10.68
C GLU A 69 8.72 13.42 -9.16
N MET A 70 7.51 13.53 -8.58
CA MET A 70 7.36 13.60 -7.14
C MET A 70 7.47 12.20 -6.53
N TRP A 71 8.30 12.05 -5.50
CA TRP A 71 8.35 10.85 -4.67
C TRP A 71 8.08 11.21 -3.20
N LEU A 72 7.72 10.21 -2.41
CA LEU A 72 7.30 10.38 -1.03
C LEU A 72 8.23 9.62 -0.11
N GLU A 73 8.53 10.22 1.04
CA GLU A 73 9.31 9.65 2.12
C GLU A 73 8.49 9.64 3.41
N SER A 74 8.72 8.65 4.25
CA SER A 74 8.26 8.63 5.64
C SER A 74 9.38 8.10 6.52
N ASP A 75 9.74 8.85 7.55
CA ASP A 75 10.81 8.54 8.51
C ASP A 75 12.12 8.06 7.83
N GLY A 76 12.58 8.78 6.80
CA GLY A 76 13.80 8.45 6.07
C GLY A 76 13.67 7.28 5.08
N THR A 77 12.48 6.72 4.91
CA THR A 77 12.23 5.58 4.01
C THR A 77 11.42 6.01 2.79
N PRO A 78 11.98 5.89 1.56
CA PRO A 78 11.23 6.11 0.33
C PRO A 78 10.03 5.16 0.17
N LEU A 79 8.87 5.72 -0.18
CA LEU A 79 7.62 4.98 -0.31
C LEU A 79 7.46 4.38 -1.70
N LYS A 80 7.39 3.05 -1.74
CA LYS A 80 7.17 2.27 -2.96
C LYS A 80 5.75 2.45 -3.47
N TRP A 81 5.57 3.33 -4.46
CA TRP A 81 4.25 3.71 -4.99
C TRP A 81 3.37 2.55 -5.46
N HIS A 82 3.99 1.42 -5.83
CA HIS A 82 3.31 0.22 -6.34
C HIS A 82 2.71 -0.64 -5.23
N TYR A 83 2.89 -0.30 -3.96
CA TYR A 83 2.11 -0.84 -2.85
C TYR A 83 0.90 0.04 -2.55
N PRO A 84 -0.25 -0.56 -2.17
CA PRO A 84 -1.41 0.22 -1.73
C PRO A 84 -1.08 1.12 -0.53
N VAL A 85 -1.71 2.28 -0.46
CA VAL A 85 -1.49 3.30 0.58
C VAL A 85 -1.67 2.73 1.99
N GLY A 86 -2.72 1.92 2.20
CA GLY A 86 -3.00 1.28 3.48
C GLY A 86 -1.91 0.30 3.90
N VAL A 87 -1.33 -0.45 2.95
CA VAL A 87 -0.24 -1.40 3.22
C VAL A 87 1.02 -0.65 3.64
N LEU A 88 1.38 0.42 2.93
CA LEU A 88 2.54 1.24 3.30
C LEU A 88 2.38 1.86 4.69
N PHE A 89 1.18 2.37 5.01
CA PHE A 89 0.87 2.94 6.31
C PHE A 89 0.94 1.90 7.44
N ASP A 90 0.37 0.72 7.22
CA ASP A 90 0.37 -0.36 8.20
C ASP A 90 1.80 -0.90 8.43
N LEU A 91 2.62 -0.97 7.39
CA LEU A 91 4.02 -1.43 7.48
C LEU A 91 4.92 -0.47 8.27
N GLN A 92 4.78 0.84 8.07
CA GLN A 92 5.68 1.82 8.68
C GLN A 92 5.28 2.26 10.08
N CYS A 93 3.98 2.46 10.33
CA CYS A 93 3.51 3.06 11.59
C CYS A 93 2.72 2.08 12.47
N GLY A 94 2.69 0.80 12.10
CA GLY A 94 1.80 -0.20 12.70
C GLY A 94 0.33 0.23 12.71
N GLY A 95 -0.06 1.10 11.77
CA GLY A 95 -1.38 1.67 11.62
C GLY A 95 -1.79 2.74 12.64
N SER A 96 -0.88 3.29 13.46
CA SER A 96 -1.26 4.00 14.70
C SER A 96 -0.87 5.48 14.81
N ALA A 97 0.21 5.94 14.17
CA ALA A 97 0.64 7.33 14.23
C ALA A 97 -0.15 8.20 13.23
N LEU A 98 -1.04 9.05 13.74
CA LEU A 98 -1.91 9.91 12.93
C LEU A 98 -1.71 11.40 13.24
N PRO A 99 -1.80 12.29 12.23
CA PRO A 99 -1.84 11.96 10.80
C PRO A 99 -0.53 11.33 10.34
N TRP A 100 -0.58 10.50 9.30
CA TRP A 100 0.64 9.93 8.73
C TRP A 100 1.43 11.05 8.06
N CYS A 101 2.58 11.39 8.64
CA CYS A 101 3.45 12.47 8.18
C CYS A 101 4.35 11.98 7.05
N LEU A 102 4.23 12.62 5.89
CA LEU A 102 5.01 12.32 4.69
C LEU A 102 5.80 13.56 4.26
N THR A 103 6.99 13.32 3.72
CA THR A 103 7.78 14.34 3.03
C THR A 103 7.67 14.11 1.53
N ALA A 104 7.31 15.14 0.78
CA ALA A 104 7.29 15.15 -0.68
C ALA A 104 8.61 15.74 -1.19
N HIS A 105 9.23 15.00 -2.09
CA HIS A 105 10.48 15.36 -2.75
C HIS A 105 10.26 15.43 -4.26
N PHE A 106 11.02 16.31 -4.91
CA PHE A 106 11.08 16.54 -6.34
C PHE A 106 12.52 16.39 -6.87
N SER A 107 13.53 16.55 -6.02
CA SER A 107 14.92 16.24 -6.36
C SER A 107 15.33 14.84 -5.88
N HIS A 108 16.56 14.43 -6.20
CA HIS A 108 17.23 13.26 -5.63
C HIS A 108 16.40 11.96 -5.63
N PHE A 109 15.71 11.67 -6.74
CA PHE A 109 14.89 10.47 -6.85
C PHE A 109 15.71 9.19 -6.55
N PRO A 110 15.28 8.34 -5.60
CA PRO A 110 16.04 7.17 -5.18
C PRO A 110 15.86 6.00 -6.15
N GLU A 111 16.56 6.05 -7.29
CA GLU A 111 16.50 5.05 -8.38
C GLU A 111 16.84 3.61 -7.95
N GLN A 112 17.56 3.44 -6.83
CA GLN A 112 17.92 2.12 -6.31
C GLN A 112 16.76 1.47 -5.53
N ASP A 113 15.88 2.28 -4.96
CA ASP A 113 14.83 1.82 -4.04
C ASP A 113 13.43 1.92 -4.67
N LEU A 114 13.24 2.87 -5.60
CA LEU A 114 11.97 3.17 -6.24
C LEU A 114 12.03 2.94 -7.75
N ILE A 115 10.97 2.32 -8.26
CA ILE A 115 10.70 2.30 -9.69
C ILE A 115 9.99 3.60 -10.08
N ARG A 116 10.28 4.12 -11.27
CA ARG A 116 9.65 5.32 -11.83
C ARG A 116 8.17 5.08 -12.16
N CYS A 117 7.31 6.07 -11.95
CA CYS A 117 5.89 6.09 -12.29
C CYS A 117 5.55 7.32 -13.14
N GLN A 118 5.89 7.25 -14.42
CA GLN A 118 5.77 8.40 -15.33
C GLN A 118 4.33 8.77 -15.67
N THR A 119 3.41 7.81 -15.67
CA THR A 119 2.02 8.03 -16.08
C THR A 119 1.03 7.15 -15.32
N ARG A 120 -0.26 7.50 -15.38
CA ARG A 120 -1.33 6.73 -14.71
C ARG A 120 -1.51 5.34 -15.33
N GLU A 121 -1.17 5.18 -16.60
CA GLU A 121 -1.20 3.91 -17.33
C GLU A 121 -0.18 2.91 -16.77
N VAL A 122 0.93 3.38 -16.20
CA VAL A 122 1.90 2.52 -15.49
C VAL A 122 1.26 1.91 -14.24
N VAL A 123 0.50 2.71 -13.49
CA VAL A 123 -0.24 2.23 -12.31
C VAL A 123 -1.32 1.23 -12.71
N GLU A 124 -2.08 1.53 -13.77
CA GLU A 124 -3.09 0.61 -14.31
C GLU A 124 -2.46 -0.71 -14.76
N SER A 125 -1.34 -0.66 -15.48
CA SER A 125 -0.61 -1.85 -15.93
C SER A 125 -0.12 -2.69 -14.76
N HIS A 126 0.43 -2.04 -13.73
CA HIS A 126 0.84 -2.70 -12.49
C HIS A 126 -0.35 -3.39 -11.81
N PHE A 127 -1.45 -2.66 -11.59
CA PHE A 127 -2.67 -3.20 -11.00
C PHE A 127 -3.21 -4.42 -11.77
N MET A 128 -3.26 -4.33 -13.10
CA MET A 128 -3.71 -5.43 -13.96
C MET A 128 -2.75 -6.62 -13.92
N SER A 129 -1.45 -6.38 -13.74
CA SER A 129 -0.45 -7.45 -13.53
C SER A 129 -0.69 -8.18 -12.22
N SER A 130 -0.89 -7.44 -11.12
CA SER A 130 -1.19 -8.02 -9.80
C SER A 130 -2.49 -8.84 -9.82
N LEU A 131 -3.55 -8.32 -10.47
CA LEU A 131 -4.80 -9.06 -10.64
C LEU A 131 -4.61 -10.39 -11.38
N LYS A 132 -3.84 -10.39 -12.47
CA LYS A 132 -3.55 -11.60 -13.25
C LYS A 132 -2.72 -12.60 -12.43
N GLU A 133 -1.76 -12.12 -11.65
CA GLU A 133 -0.95 -12.95 -10.77
C GLU A 133 -1.80 -13.59 -9.67
N ALA A 134 -2.65 -12.80 -9.00
CA ALA A 134 -3.55 -13.30 -7.97
C ALA A 134 -4.53 -14.36 -8.53
N ASP A 135 -5.07 -14.15 -9.74
CA ASP A 135 -5.90 -15.16 -10.41
C ASP A 135 -5.09 -16.42 -10.79
N GLY A 136 -3.85 -16.22 -11.23
CA GLY A 136 -2.85 -17.27 -11.42
C GLY A 136 -2.68 -18.15 -10.17
N LEU A 137 -2.65 -17.55 -8.99
CA LEU A 137 -2.48 -18.28 -7.72
C LEU A 137 -3.78 -18.94 -7.24
N LYS A 138 -4.89 -18.19 -7.19
CA LYS A 138 -6.16 -18.65 -6.62
C LYS A 138 -6.84 -19.67 -7.53
N HIS A 139 -6.77 -19.44 -8.83
CA HIS A 139 -7.53 -20.21 -9.81
C HIS A 139 -6.63 -20.85 -10.86
N ARG A 140 -5.30 -20.83 -10.75
CA ARG A 140 -4.38 -21.34 -11.79
C ARG A 140 -4.58 -20.62 -13.14
N GLY A 141 -5.06 -19.38 -13.10
CA GLY A 141 -5.47 -18.63 -14.29
C GLY A 141 -6.72 -19.18 -14.97
N GLN A 142 -7.50 -20.08 -14.36
CA GLN A 142 -8.65 -20.76 -14.97
C GLN A 142 -9.84 -19.83 -15.25
N ILE A 143 -9.94 -18.67 -14.60
CA ILE A 143 -10.96 -17.65 -14.93
C ILE A 143 -10.57 -16.88 -16.20
N ILE A 144 -9.27 -16.88 -16.58
CA ILE A 144 -8.77 -16.23 -17.79
C ILE A 144 -8.37 -17.22 -18.91
N THR A 145 -8.00 -18.48 -18.64
CA THR A 145 -7.68 -19.49 -19.68
C THR A 145 -7.61 -20.93 -19.12
N ASN A 146 -8.43 -21.85 -19.63
CA ASN A 146 -8.42 -23.32 -19.37
C ASN A 146 -7.01 -23.96 -19.60
N MET A 147 -6.41 -24.80 -18.73
CA MET A 147 -6.56 -26.29 -18.53
C MET A 147 -5.58 -26.85 -17.44
N GLN A 148 -5.76 -28.13 -17.03
CA GLN A 148 -5.17 -28.96 -15.92
C GLN A 148 -3.64 -29.26 -15.99
N GLY A 149 -2.90 -29.76 -14.97
CA GLY A 149 -3.16 -30.10 -13.56
C GLY A 149 -2.09 -31.03 -12.94
N LYS A 150 -1.33 -30.52 -11.94
CA LYS A 150 -0.55 -31.15 -10.82
C LYS A 150 0.56 -30.15 -10.43
N ASP A 151 0.42 -29.31 -9.41
CA ASP A 151 0.70 -29.60 -8.00
C ASP A 151 0.10 -28.53 -7.09
N HIS A 152 -0.87 -28.88 -6.25
CA HIS A 152 -1.57 -27.93 -5.37
C HIS A 152 -1.61 -28.34 -3.91
N LYS A 153 -1.14 -29.56 -3.59
CA LYS A 153 -1.19 -30.09 -2.23
C LYS A 153 -0.06 -29.57 -1.33
N GLN A 154 1.06 -29.13 -1.89
CA GLN A 154 2.23 -28.72 -1.10
C GLN A 154 2.10 -27.29 -0.55
N LEU A 155 1.55 -26.36 -1.34
CA LEU A 155 1.18 -25.00 -0.88
C LEU A 155 0.01 -25.05 0.12
N TRP A 156 -0.98 -25.91 -0.12
CA TRP A 156 -2.13 -26.09 0.77
C TRP A 156 -1.75 -26.65 2.15
N MET A 157 -0.81 -27.61 2.22
CA MET A 157 -0.33 -28.13 3.52
C MET A 157 0.53 -27.13 4.29
N GLY A 158 1.30 -26.26 3.62
CA GLY A 158 2.02 -25.17 4.28
C GLY A 158 1.09 -24.12 4.88
N LEU A 159 -0.05 -23.88 4.23
CA LEU A 159 -1.10 -22.96 4.67
C LEU A 159 -1.95 -23.54 5.81
N CYS A 160 -2.33 -24.83 5.71
CA CYS A 160 -3.17 -25.52 6.69
C CYS A 160 -2.45 -25.93 7.97
N ASN A 161 -1.12 -26.06 7.95
CA ASN A 161 -0.32 -26.33 9.16
C ASN A 161 -0.04 -25.07 10.01
N GLY A 162 -0.69 -23.96 9.64
CA GLY A 162 -0.94 -22.81 10.51
C GLY A 162 0.26 -21.91 10.68
N LEU A 163 0.12 -20.66 10.21
CA LEU A 163 1.00 -19.53 10.54
C LEU A 163 1.35 -19.42 12.05
N SER A 164 0.54 -20.04 12.91
CA SER A 164 0.72 -20.23 14.36
C SER A 164 2.15 -20.53 14.84
N ASN A 165 2.99 -21.24 14.07
CA ASN A 165 4.36 -21.59 14.45
C ASN A 165 5.42 -20.56 14.02
N LEU A 166 5.04 -19.49 13.32
CA LEU A 166 5.93 -18.39 12.91
C LEU A 166 5.91 -17.20 13.88
N TRP A 167 4.88 -17.08 14.71
CA TRP A 167 4.66 -15.89 15.55
C TRP A 167 5.37 -16.01 16.89
N LYS A 168 6.13 -14.98 17.29
CA LYS A 168 6.63 -14.85 18.67
C LYS A 168 5.60 -14.10 19.50
N TRP A 169 5.64 -14.32 20.81
CA TRP A 169 4.80 -13.59 21.74
C TRP A 169 5.12 -12.09 21.66
N GLY A 170 4.09 -11.27 21.36
CA GLY A 170 4.20 -9.82 21.20
C GLY A 170 4.19 -9.33 19.74
N ASP A 171 4.35 -10.21 18.74
CA ASP A 171 4.26 -9.80 17.35
C ASP A 171 2.81 -9.53 16.92
N ARG A 172 2.62 -8.56 16.03
CA ARG A 172 1.31 -8.13 15.55
C ARG A 172 1.15 -8.45 14.07
N VAL A 173 -0.02 -8.96 13.70
CA VAL A 173 -0.40 -9.26 12.32
C VAL A 173 -1.50 -8.30 11.92
N VAL A 174 -1.15 -7.33 11.09
CA VAL A 174 -2.05 -6.25 10.67
C VAL A 174 -2.48 -6.45 9.23
N ILE A 175 -3.79 -6.40 9.01
CA ILE A 175 -4.44 -6.49 7.70
C ILE A 175 -5.47 -5.36 7.65
N GLN A 176 -5.44 -4.52 6.61
CA GLN A 176 -6.37 -3.38 6.47
C GLN A 176 -6.40 -2.44 7.70
N GLY A 177 -5.27 -2.29 8.40
CA GLY A 177 -5.16 -1.48 9.61
C GLY A 177 -5.72 -2.11 10.89
N ILE A 178 -6.20 -3.35 10.85
CA ILE A 178 -6.71 -4.07 12.03
C ILE A 178 -5.83 -5.27 12.36
N GLU A 179 -5.73 -5.60 13.64
CA GLU A 179 -5.06 -6.81 14.11
C GLU A 179 -6.01 -8.00 13.96
N ALA A 180 -5.67 -8.93 13.07
CA ALA A 180 -6.52 -10.08 12.78
C ALA A 180 -6.34 -11.18 13.85
N PRO A 181 -7.43 -11.70 14.46
CA PRO A 181 -7.33 -12.84 15.37
C PRO A 181 -6.69 -14.05 14.70
N GLN A 182 -5.82 -14.76 15.42
CA GLN A 182 -5.01 -15.85 14.87
C GLN A 182 -5.83 -17.06 14.43
N ASP A 183 -7.03 -17.22 14.97
CA ASP A 183 -7.99 -18.26 14.64
C ASP A 183 -8.88 -17.91 13.44
N THR A 184 -8.75 -16.70 12.88
CA THR A 184 -9.53 -16.28 11.71
C THR A 184 -9.17 -17.15 10.49
N PRO A 185 -10.15 -17.82 9.84
CA PRO A 185 -9.87 -18.66 8.69
C PRO A 185 -9.24 -17.86 7.55
N LEU A 186 -8.10 -18.31 7.04
CA LEU A 186 -7.39 -17.62 5.97
C LEU A 186 -8.20 -17.50 4.67
N GLN A 187 -9.04 -18.49 4.37
CA GLN A 187 -9.96 -18.43 3.24
C GLN A 187 -10.91 -17.24 3.40
N TRP A 188 -11.46 -17.03 4.60
CA TRP A 188 -12.34 -15.92 4.89
C TRP A 188 -11.60 -14.57 4.77
N LEU A 189 -10.37 -14.47 5.28
CA LEU A 189 -9.53 -13.28 5.12
C LEU A 189 -9.29 -12.94 3.64
N SER A 190 -9.00 -13.94 2.82
CA SER A 190 -8.80 -13.79 1.36
C SER A 190 -10.07 -13.35 0.61
N GLU A 191 -11.25 -13.71 1.11
CA GLU A 191 -12.52 -13.32 0.49
C GLU A 191 -12.98 -11.91 0.89
N HIS A 192 -12.67 -11.48 2.13
CA HIS A 192 -13.27 -10.27 2.71
C HIS A 192 -12.29 -9.12 2.97
N LEU A 193 -10.99 -9.41 3.14
CA LEU A 193 -9.96 -8.39 3.44
C LEU A 193 -8.90 -8.22 2.34
N SER A 194 -9.00 -8.98 1.25
CA SER A 194 -8.14 -8.76 0.08
C SER A 194 -8.31 -7.35 -0.48
N HIS A 195 -7.22 -6.80 -1.00
CA HIS A 195 -7.24 -5.55 -1.73
C HIS A 195 -7.88 -5.75 -3.12
N PRO A 196 -8.21 -4.67 -3.86
CA PRO A 196 -8.80 -4.75 -5.18
C PRO A 196 -7.93 -5.46 -6.21
N ASP A 197 -6.64 -5.65 -5.92
CA ASP A 197 -5.69 -6.44 -6.70
C ASP A 197 -5.79 -7.96 -6.44
N ASN A 198 -6.77 -8.39 -5.64
CA ASN A 198 -7.01 -9.75 -5.16
C ASN A 198 -5.91 -10.34 -4.27
N PHE A 199 -4.92 -9.56 -3.84
CA PHE A 199 -3.94 -10.00 -2.85
C PHE A 199 -4.41 -9.73 -1.43
N LEU A 200 -4.08 -10.65 -0.52
CA LEU A 200 -4.18 -10.44 0.92
C LEU A 200 -2.82 -9.93 1.41
N HIS A 201 -2.69 -8.61 1.55
CA HIS A 201 -1.49 -7.99 2.07
C HIS A 201 -1.49 -8.10 3.60
N ILE A 202 -0.50 -8.80 4.15
CA ILE A 202 -0.37 -9.05 5.59
C ILE A 202 0.90 -8.35 6.08
N CYS A 203 0.74 -7.35 6.95
CA CYS A 203 1.85 -6.65 7.57
C CYS A 203 2.19 -7.35 8.89
N TYR A 204 3.38 -7.94 8.96
CA TYR A 204 3.90 -8.54 10.18
C TYR A 204 4.83 -7.54 10.89
N ILE A 205 4.45 -7.13 12.09
CA ILE A 205 5.17 -6.15 12.89
C ILE A 205 5.74 -6.88 14.10
N THR A 206 7.06 -6.97 14.15
CA THR A 206 7.77 -7.59 15.27
C THR A 206 7.67 -6.75 16.53
N ALA A 207 7.49 -7.39 17.69
CA ALA A 207 7.65 -6.68 18.96
C ALA A 207 9.05 -6.08 19.05
N GLN A 208 9.17 -4.78 19.32
CA GLN A 208 10.45 -4.20 19.70
C GLN A 208 10.82 -4.76 21.09
N THR A 209 11.88 -5.58 21.13
CA THR A 209 12.51 -6.06 22.37
C THR A 209 13.29 -4.96 23.07
#